data_AF-A0A958YT89-F1
#
_entry.id   AF-A0A958YT89-F1
#
_cell.length_a   1.000
_cell.length_b   1.000
_cell.length_c   1.000
_cell.angle_alpha   90.00
_cell.angle_beta   90.00
_cell.angle_gamma   90.00
#
_symmetry.space_group_name_H-M   'P 1'
#
loop_
_entity.id
_entity.type
_entity.pdbx_description
1 polymer ?
#
loop_
_entity_poly.entity_id
_entity_poly.type
_entity_poly.pdbx_seq_one_letter_code
_entity_poly.pdbx_strand_id
1 'polypeptide(L)'
;MEITYTQNEISEVAEHILTASASNIFLLYGEMGVGKTTLIKEIVKQLGVMELSGSPSFSIVNEYKAKNSIIYHFDFYRISKIEEAYDIGLEDYFF
;
A
#
# COMPACT_ATOMS: atom_id res chain seq x y z
N MET A 1 -7.71 -9.62 -15.68
CA MET A 1 -7.20 -8.55 -16.56
C MET A 1 -5.71 -8.45 -16.33
N GLU A 2 -4.92 -8.22 -17.37
CA GLU A 2 -3.47 -8.09 -17.28
C GLU A 2 -3.08 -6.70 -17.80
N ILE A 3 -2.28 -5.97 -17.05
CA ILE A 3 -1.80 -4.62 -17.40
C ILE A 3 -0.28 -4.61 -17.28
N THR A 4 0.39 -4.22 -18.35
CA THR A 4 1.84 -3.96 -18.39
C THR A 4 2.04 -2.48 -18.63
N TYR A 5 2.88 -1.85 -17.82
CA TYR A 5 3.04 -0.39 -17.83
C TYR A 5 4.48 0.02 -17.49
N THR A 6 4.83 1.23 -17.88
CA THR A 6 6.08 1.91 -17.54
C THR A 6 5.88 2.89 -16.40
N GLN A 7 6.96 3.40 -15.82
CA GLN A 7 6.87 4.36 -14.71
C GLN A 7 6.09 5.63 -15.06
N ASN A 8 6.07 6.05 -16.34
CA ASN A 8 5.31 7.22 -16.78
C ASN A 8 3.79 7.00 -16.79
N GLU A 9 3.35 5.75 -16.91
CA GLU A 9 1.93 5.36 -16.97
C GLU A 9 1.38 5.01 -15.58
N ILE A 10 2.20 5.10 -14.53
CA ILE A 10 1.83 4.66 -13.18
C ILE A 10 0.61 5.38 -12.61
N SER A 11 0.39 6.64 -13.00
CA SER A 11 -0.79 7.42 -12.58
C SER A 11 -2.07 6.82 -13.15
N GLU A 12 -2.08 6.45 -14.43
CA GLU A 12 -3.25 5.87 -15.09
C GLU A 12 -3.56 4.48 -14.53
N VAL A 13 -2.52 3.70 -14.26
CA VAL A 13 -2.67 2.36 -13.66
C VAL A 13 -3.19 2.45 -12.23
N ALA A 14 -2.70 3.39 -11.43
CA ALA A 14 -3.21 3.61 -10.07
C ALA A 14 -4.70 4.01 -10.08
N GLU A 15 -5.10 4.90 -10.98
CA GLU A 15 -6.51 5.30 -11.15
C GLU A 15 -7.37 4.10 -11.56
N HIS A 16 -6.88 3.27 -12.49
CA HIS A 16 -7.59 2.08 -12.93
C HIS A 16 -7.77 1.06 -11.80
N ILE A 17 -6.75 0.85 -10.96
CA ILE A 17 -6.85 -0.03 -9.77
C ILE A 17 -7.92 0.48 -8.81
N LEU A 18 -7.93 1.79 -8.55
CA LEU A 18 -8.88 2.41 -7.61
C LEU A 18 -10.33 2.35 -8.13
N THR A 19 -10.54 2.53 -9.43
CA THR A 19 -11.89 2.53 -10.03
C THR A 19 -12.43 1.14 -10.31
N ALA A 20 -11.56 0.16 -10.59
CA ALA A 20 -11.97 -1.22 -10.88
C ALA A 20 -12.20 -2.07 -9.61
N SER A 21 -11.72 -1.62 -8.45
CA SER A 21 -11.84 -2.37 -7.20
C SER A 21 -13.14 -2.08 -6.46
N ALA A 22 -13.85 -3.13 -6.05
CA ALA A 22 -14.97 -3.04 -5.11
C ALA A 22 -14.53 -3.06 -3.64
N SER A 23 -13.23 -3.24 -3.38
CA SER A 23 -12.64 -3.37 -2.04
C SER A 23 -11.56 -2.31 -1.81
N ASN A 24 -11.38 -1.91 -0.55
CA ASN A 24 -10.30 -1.03 -0.11
C ASN A 24 -9.03 -1.79 0.33
N ILE A 25 -9.05 -3.13 0.24
CA ILE A 25 -7.91 -3.99 0.60
C ILE A 25 -7.23 -4.46 -0.68
N PHE A 26 -5.94 -4.15 -0.82
CA PHE A 26 -5.13 -4.52 -1.96
C PHE A 26 -3.94 -5.38 -1.54
N LEU A 27 -3.74 -6.51 -2.20
CA LEU A 27 -2.60 -7.39 -1.99
C LEU A 27 -1.62 -7.23 -3.16
N LEU A 28 -0.40 -6.77 -2.87
CA LEU A 28 0.64 -6.57 -3.88
C LEU A 28 1.72 -7.63 -3.74
N TYR A 29 1.90 -8.45 -4.78
CA TYR A 29 2.93 -9.47 -4.85
C TYR A 29 3.96 -9.13 -5.91
N GLY A 30 5.21 -9.50 -5.66
CA GLY A 30 6.28 -9.34 -6.63
C GLY A 30 7.65 -9.31 -5.96
N GLU A 31 8.69 -9.46 -6.75
CA GLU A 31 10.07 -9.50 -6.26
C GLU A 31 10.55 -8.15 -5.73
N MET A 32 11.66 -8.17 -5.00
CA MET A 32 12.32 -6.94 -4.55
C MET A 32 12.76 -6.12 -5.77
N GLY A 33 12.49 -4.82 -5.76
CA GLY A 33 12.88 -3.92 -6.86
C GLY A 33 11.90 -3.83 -8.03
N VAL A 34 10.82 -4.62 -8.08
CA VAL A 34 9.82 -4.56 -9.18
C VAL A 34 8.98 -3.28 -9.19
N GLY A 35 9.03 -2.47 -8.11
CA GLY A 35 8.34 -1.17 -8.06
C GLY A 35 7.04 -1.13 -7.25
N LYS A 36 6.74 -2.15 -6.42
CA LYS A 36 5.54 -2.19 -5.55
C LYS A 36 5.35 -0.91 -4.74
N THR A 37 6.39 -0.47 -4.03
CA THR A 37 6.35 0.74 -3.21
C THR A 37 6.11 2.01 -4.05
N THR A 38 6.63 2.05 -5.28
CA THR A 38 6.40 3.16 -6.20
C THR A 38 4.92 3.24 -6.61
N LEU A 39 4.30 2.09 -6.91
CA LEU A 39 2.87 2.01 -7.21
C LEU A 39 2.01 2.41 -6.01
N ILE A 40 2.32 1.89 -4.82
CA ILE A 40 1.60 2.23 -3.58
C ILE A 40 1.63 3.73 -3.33
N LYS A 41 2.80 4.38 -3.50
CA LYS A 41 2.93 5.83 -3.32
C LYS A 41 2.01 6.63 -4.25
N GLU A 42 1.85 6.20 -5.50
CA GLU A 42 0.93 6.88 -6.42
C GLU A 42 -0.54 6.62 -6.04
N ILE A 43 -0.90 5.39 -5.66
CA ILE A 43 -2.25 5.05 -5.18
C ILE A 43 -2.64 5.92 -3.98
N VAL A 44 -1.79 5.97 -2.95
CA VAL A 44 -2.13 6.72 -1.72
C VAL A 44 -2.18 8.23 -1.95
N LYS A 45 -1.36 8.75 -2.88
CA LYS A 45 -1.43 10.15 -3.33
C LYS A 45 -2.77 10.44 -4.00
N GLN A 46 -3.26 9.57 -4.88
CA GLN A 46 -4.57 9.74 -5.52
C GLN A 46 -5.74 9.61 -4.52
N LEU A 47 -5.57 8.83 -3.46
CA LEU A 47 -6.50 8.77 -2.32
C LEU A 47 -6.47 10.03 -1.42
N GLY A 48 -5.66 11.05 -1.74
CA GLY A 48 -5.69 12.35 -1.08
C GLY A 48 -4.77 12.46 0.14
N VAL A 49 -3.71 11.66 0.23
CA VAL A 49 -2.66 11.81 1.23
C VAL A 49 -1.87 13.09 0.98
N MET A 50 -1.81 13.96 1.99
CA MET A 50 -1.17 15.28 1.87
C MET A 50 0.34 15.22 2.05
N GLU A 51 0.85 14.30 2.88
CA GLU A 51 2.28 14.09 3.05
C GLU A 51 2.62 12.60 3.08
N LEU A 52 3.56 12.19 2.23
CA LEU A 52 4.19 10.87 2.26
C LEU A 52 5.35 10.81 3.29
N SER A 53 5.48 11.85 4.13
CA SER A 53 6.63 12.15 5.00
C SER A 53 6.86 11.12 6.11
N GLY A 54 5.89 10.24 6.35
CA GLY A 54 5.96 9.22 7.38
C GLY A 54 6.32 7.83 6.89
N SER A 55 7.26 7.64 5.96
CA SER A 55 7.82 6.30 5.69
C SER A 55 8.81 5.97 6.80
N PRO A 56 8.46 5.23 7.87
CA PRO A 56 9.46 4.77 8.79
C PRO A 56 10.06 3.57 8.07
N SER A 57 11.26 3.72 7.52
CA SER A 57 11.95 2.68 6.74
C SER A 57 12.20 1.36 7.50
N PHE A 58 11.67 1.23 8.72
CA PHE A 58 11.72 0.08 9.60
C PHE A 58 10.36 -0.39 10.17
N SER A 59 9.25 0.31 9.90
CA SER A 59 7.95 -0.09 10.43
C SER A 59 7.28 -1.15 9.55
N ILE A 60 6.73 -2.18 10.19
CA ILE A 60 5.93 -3.22 9.53
C ILE A 60 4.62 -2.64 8.98
N VAL A 61 4.11 -1.57 9.62
CA VAL A 61 2.90 -0.84 9.22
C VAL A 61 3.25 0.63 8.97
N ASN A 62 2.83 1.15 7.82
CA ASN A 62 2.90 2.56 7.48
C ASN A 62 1.50 3.16 7.46
N GLU A 63 1.32 4.31 8.12
CA GLU A 63 0.05 5.03 8.12
C GLU A 63 0.16 6.30 7.28
N TYR A 64 -0.70 6.43 6.29
CA TYR A 64 -0.80 7.64 5.48
C TYR A 64 -2.10 8.37 5.80
N LYS A 65 -1.99 9.59 6.29
CA LYS A 65 -3.15 10.43 6.62
C LYS A 65 -3.66 11.16 5.38
N ALA A 66 -4.90 10.87 5.01
CA ALA A 66 -5.67 11.64 4.05
C ALA A 66 -6.66 12.56 4.80
N LYS A 67 -7.39 13.40 4.06
CA LYS A 67 -8.27 14.42 4.65
C LYS A 67 -9.34 13.84 5.58
N ASN A 68 -9.94 12.71 5.22
CA ASN A 68 -11.06 12.09 5.94
C ASN A 68 -10.84 10.58 6.21
N SER A 69 -9.63 10.07 5.96
CA SER A 69 -9.33 8.63 6.07
C SER A 69 -7.85 8.40 6.38
N ILE A 70 -7.54 7.20 6.85
CA ILE A 70 -6.17 6.72 7.06
C ILE A 70 -5.98 5.52 6.15
N ILE A 71 -4.85 5.46 5.47
CA ILE A 71 -4.46 4.32 4.65
C ILE A 71 -3.36 3.57 5.38
N TYR A 72 -3.58 2.29 5.59
CA TYR A 72 -2.62 1.38 6.21
C TYR A 72 -1.89 0.60 5.12
N HIS A 73 -0.57 0.67 5.14
CA HIS A 73 0.30 -0.09 4.24
C HIS A 73 1.18 -1.03 5.05
N PHE A 74 0.89 -2.32 4.93
CA PHE A 74 1.62 -3.40 5.56
C PHE A 74 2.72 -3.91 4.63
N ASP A 75 3.97 -3.91 5.12
CA ASP A 75 5.09 -4.55 4.44
C ASP A 75 5.45 -5.85 5.15
N PHE A 76 4.85 -6.95 4.66
CA PHE A 76 5.06 -8.30 5.19
C PHE A 76 6.39 -8.92 4.78
N TYR A 77 7.26 -8.23 4.02
CA TYR A 77 8.58 -8.76 3.66
C TYR A 77 9.43 -9.13 4.89
N ARG A 78 9.18 -8.48 6.03
CA ARG A 78 9.92 -8.69 7.28
C ARG A 78 9.28 -9.66 8.25
N ILE A 79 8.04 -10.07 8.00
CA ILE A 79 7.33 -11.03 8.85
C ILE A 79 7.66 -12.43 8.34
N SER A 80 8.25 -13.25 9.20
CA SER A 80 8.59 -14.63 8.85
C SER A 80 7.57 -15.64 9.35
N LYS A 81 6.75 -15.25 10.33
CA LYS A 81 5.77 -16.12 10.99
C LYS A 81 4.47 -15.37 11.28
N ILE A 82 3.34 -16.08 11.26
CA ILE A 82 2.01 -15.49 11.47
C ILE A 82 1.90 -14.85 12.87
N GLU A 83 2.58 -15.40 13.87
CA GLU A 83 2.59 -14.90 15.24
C GLU A 83 3.16 -13.49 15.34
N GLU A 84 4.20 -13.17 14.55
CA GLU A 84 4.78 -11.82 14.49
C GLU A 84 3.77 -10.80 13.95
N ALA A 85 2.85 -11.23 13.08
CA ALA A 85 1.77 -10.37 12.58
C ALA A 85 0.71 -10.11 13.66
N TYR A 86 0.39 -11.11 14.49
CA TYR A 86 -0.51 -10.91 15.63
C TYR A 86 0.12 -10.04 16.72
N ASP A 87 1.42 -10.22 16.99
CA ASP A 87 2.17 -9.45 18.01
C ASP A 87 2.25 -7.95 17.70
N ILE A 88 2.19 -7.55 16.43
CA ILE A 88 2.12 -6.13 16.02
C ILE A 88 0.70 -5.56 16.04
N GLY A 89 -0.28 -6.33 16.50
CA GLY A 89 -1.68 -5.92 16.56
C GLY A 89 -2.34 -5.80 15.19
N LEU A 90 -1.97 -6.65 14.21
CA LEU A 90 -2.56 -6.62 12.86
C LEU A 90 -4.11 -6.66 12.88
N GLU A 91 -4.68 -7.37 13.86
CA GLU A 91 -6.13 -7.48 14.04
C GLU A 91 -6.80 -6.11 14.26
N ASP A 92 -6.16 -5.21 15.01
CA ASP A 92 -6.71 -3.89 15.35
C ASP A 92 -6.89 -2.99 14.12
N TYR A 93 -6.28 -3.34 12.97
CA TYR A 93 -6.40 -2.58 11.73
C TYR A 93 -7.48 -3.12 10.79
N PHE A 94 -7.98 -4.34 11.03
CA PHE A 94 -9.01 -4.96 10.19
C PHE A 94 -10.43 -4.85 10.78
N PHE A 95 -10.57 -4.48 12.05
CA PHE A 95 -11.84 -4.35 12.78
C PHE A 95 -12.15 -2.90 13.16
#